data_AF-A0A2K2VTK8-F1
#
_entry.id   AF-A0A2K2VTK8-F1
#
_cell.length_a   1.000
_cell.length_b   1.000
_cell.length_c   1.000
_cell.angle_alpha   90.00
_cell.angle_beta   90.00
_cell.angle_gamma   90.00
#
_symmetry.space_group_name_H-M   'P 1'
#
loop_
_entity.id
_entity.type
_entity.pdbx_description
1 polymer ?
#
loop_
_entity_poly.entity_id
_entity_poly.type
_entity_poly.pdbx_seq_one_letter_code
_entity_poly.pdbx_strand_id
1 'polypeptide(L)'
;MSLEKAEKLELEIEELELADMSAPEIERVVAALSDEGMQLRRARKEVRYKLYRCRTEAEGKCGSGTDEDFKKLFEDQDGFGQWRFFGVTWDVAFDDPYRIVHRDKSEQEEWDELVAAKFPTVLPGGKIVYPDIKVRKRVEEEAQKRGLI
;
A
#
# COMPACT_ATOMS: atom_id res chain seq x y z
N MET A 1 16.89 33.09 6.21
CA MET A 1 15.46 33.14 5.83
C MET A 1 14.66 33.35 7.09
N SER A 2 13.65 34.23 7.07
CA SER A 2 12.75 34.42 8.23
C SER A 2 11.81 33.21 8.37
N LEU A 3 11.43 32.87 9.60
CA LEU A 3 10.48 31.78 9.89
C LEU A 3 9.16 31.94 9.12
N GLU A 4 8.66 33.17 9.02
CA GLU A 4 7.46 33.50 8.24
C GLU A 4 7.60 33.17 6.73
N LYS A 5 8.81 33.25 6.17
CA LYS A 5 9.06 32.86 4.78
C LYS A 5 9.11 31.35 4.60
N ALA A 6 9.48 30.59 5.64
CA ALA A 6 9.52 29.13 5.59
C ALA A 6 8.11 28.55 5.73
N GLU A 7 7.31 29.04 6.69
CA GLU A 7 5.90 28.64 6.87
C GLU A 7 5.06 28.98 5.65
N LYS A 8 5.29 30.15 5.04
CA LYS A 8 4.60 30.55 3.81
C LYS A 8 5.00 29.67 2.62
N LEU A 9 6.26 29.25 2.55
CA LEU A 9 6.72 28.32 1.50
C LEU A 9 6.10 26.93 1.68
N GLU A 10 6.00 26.45 2.92
CA GLU A 10 5.40 25.14 3.22
C GLU A 10 3.91 25.11 2.87
N LEU A 11 3.16 26.17 3.20
CA LEU A 11 1.76 26.32 2.81
C LEU A 11 1.58 26.41 1.29
N GLU A 12 2.44 27.17 0.59
CA GLU A 12 2.42 27.24 -0.88
C GLU A 12 2.80 25.89 -1.53
N ILE A 13 3.69 25.11 -0.92
CA ILE A 13 4.06 23.76 -1.39
C ILE A 13 2.91 22.77 -1.20
N GLU A 14 2.22 22.78 -0.06
CA GLU A 14 1.04 21.93 0.17
C GLU A 14 -0.11 22.27 -0.79
N GLU A 15 -0.37 23.56 -1.04
CA GLU A 15 -1.38 23.98 -2.02
C GLU A 15 -1.00 23.58 -3.45
N LEU A 16 0.28 23.66 -3.82
CA LEU A 16 0.77 23.24 -5.14
C LEU A 16 0.74 21.71 -5.34
N GLU A 17 1.06 20.91 -4.32
CA GLU A 17 1.01 19.45 -4.41
C GLU A 17 -0.43 18.91 -4.56
N LEU A 18 -1.42 19.61 -4.01
CA LEU A 18 -2.84 19.32 -4.21
C LEU A 18 -3.36 19.79 -5.57
N ALA A 19 -2.83 20.89 -6.11
CA ALA A 19 -3.27 21.47 -7.39
C ALA A 19 -2.79 20.68 -8.63
N ASP A 20 -1.68 19.94 -8.51
CA ASP A 20 -1.13 19.10 -9.59
C ASP A 20 -1.82 17.72 -9.71
N MET A 21 -2.70 17.35 -8.78
CA MET A 21 -3.50 16.13 -8.86
C MET A 21 -4.70 16.34 -9.78
N SER A 22 -4.96 15.40 -10.69
CA SER A 22 -6.16 15.49 -11.51
C SER A 22 -7.41 15.42 -10.62
N ALA A 23 -8.48 16.15 -10.97
CA ALA A 23 -9.75 16.11 -10.24
C ALA A 23 -10.23 14.69 -9.83
N PRO A 24 -10.14 13.65 -10.69
CA PRO A 24 -10.48 12.28 -10.28
C PRO A 24 -9.52 11.65 -9.26
N GLU A 25 -8.26 12.07 -9.21
CA GLU A 25 -7.32 11.64 -8.17
C GLU A 25 -7.60 12.32 -6.83
N ILE A 26 -7.96 13.61 -6.86
CA ILE A 26 -8.39 14.35 -5.65
C ILE A 26 -9.67 13.71 -5.09
N GLU A 27 -10.66 13.44 -5.93
CA GLU A 27 -11.91 12.79 -5.51
C GLU A 27 -11.66 11.39 -4.92
N ARG A 28 -10.74 10.61 -5.51
CA ARG A 28 -10.35 9.30 -4.95
C ARG A 28 -9.68 9.43 -3.59
N VAL A 29 -8.79 10.41 -3.41
CA VAL A 29 -8.12 10.64 -2.12
C VAL A 29 -9.11 11.13 -1.08
N VAL A 30 -9.99 12.08 -1.42
CA VAL A 30 -11.03 12.60 -0.53
C VAL A 30 -12.03 11.52 -0.14
N ALA A 31 -12.51 10.72 -1.10
CA ALA A 31 -13.41 9.60 -0.82
C ALA A 31 -12.73 8.56 0.08
N ALA A 32 -11.45 8.27 -0.14
CA ALA A 32 -10.70 7.32 0.66
C ALA A 32 -10.33 7.84 2.07
N LEU A 33 -10.39 9.16 2.30
CA LEU A 33 -10.19 9.82 3.60
C LEU A 33 -11.50 10.22 4.28
N SER A 34 -12.64 10.03 3.63
CA SER A 34 -13.96 10.19 4.24
C SER A 34 -14.15 9.22 5.43
N ASP A 35 -15.07 9.55 6.33
CA ASP A 35 -15.40 8.69 7.48
C ASP A 35 -15.81 7.28 7.03
N GLU A 36 -16.58 7.19 5.95
CA GLU A 36 -16.99 5.92 5.34
C GLU A 36 -15.79 5.15 4.77
N GLY A 37 -14.90 5.82 4.03
CA GLY A 37 -13.66 5.23 3.53
C GLY A 37 -12.75 4.75 4.67
N MET A 38 -12.66 5.48 5.77
CA MET A 38 -11.89 5.10 6.95
C MET A 38 -12.51 3.92 7.69
N GLN A 39 -13.84 3.84 7.78
CA GLN A 39 -14.55 2.67 8.32
C GLN A 39 -14.30 1.42 7.45
N LEU A 40 -14.41 1.54 6.13
CA LEU A 40 -14.12 0.46 5.20
C LEU A 40 -12.67 -0.04 5.32
N ARG A 41 -11.69 0.86 5.43
CA ARG A 41 -10.28 0.48 5.67
C ARG A 41 -10.10 -0.31 6.96
N ARG A 42 -10.78 0.09 8.06
CA ARG A 42 -10.74 -0.64 9.34
C ARG A 42 -11.36 -2.02 9.20
N ALA A 43 -12.56 -2.11 8.64
CA ALA A 43 -13.25 -3.37 8.41
C ALA A 43 -12.42 -4.32 7.53
N ARG A 44 -11.84 -3.80 6.44
CA ARG A 44 -10.92 -4.56 5.57
C ARG A 44 -9.73 -5.10 6.33
N LYS A 45 -9.11 -4.28 7.19
CA LYS A 45 -7.97 -4.72 8.01
C LYS A 45 -8.37 -5.87 8.94
N GLU A 46 -9.53 -5.78 9.59
CA GLU A 46 -10.04 -6.81 10.48
C GLU A 46 -10.36 -8.13 9.75
N VAL A 47 -11.01 -8.03 8.59
CA VAL A 47 -11.33 -9.19 7.75
C VAL A 47 -10.04 -9.85 7.24
N ARG A 48 -9.10 -9.08 6.67
CA ARG A 48 -7.81 -9.62 6.22
C ARG A 48 -7.06 -10.32 7.36
N TYR A 49 -7.07 -9.76 8.57
CA TYR A 49 -6.44 -10.40 9.73
C TYR A 49 -7.04 -11.78 10.01
N LYS A 50 -8.37 -11.91 9.98
CA LYS A 50 -9.05 -13.21 10.14
C LYS A 50 -8.68 -14.18 9.00
N LEU A 51 -8.65 -13.70 7.75
CA LEU A 51 -8.26 -14.51 6.59
C LEU A 51 -6.80 -14.99 6.66
N TYR A 52 -5.87 -14.17 7.15
CA TYR A 52 -4.48 -14.61 7.41
C TYR A 52 -4.42 -15.70 8.48
N ARG A 53 -5.31 -15.69 9.48
CA ARG A 53 -5.42 -16.80 10.45
C ARG A 53 -5.92 -18.07 9.76
N CYS A 54 -6.96 -17.98 8.92
CA CYS A 54 -7.42 -19.12 8.12
C CYS A 54 -6.30 -19.70 7.24
N ARG A 55 -5.53 -18.82 6.59
CA ARG A 55 -4.35 -19.22 5.80
C ARG A 55 -3.31 -19.94 6.65
N THR A 56 -2.95 -19.37 7.79
CA THR A 56 -1.93 -19.94 8.70
C THR A 56 -2.36 -21.29 9.26
N GLU A 57 -3.66 -21.44 9.55
CA GLU A 57 -4.30 -22.70 9.95
C GLU A 57 -4.22 -23.74 8.82
N ALA A 58 -4.54 -23.35 7.59
CA ALA A 58 -4.43 -24.22 6.41
C ALA A 58 -2.96 -24.61 6.07
N GLU A 59 -1.99 -23.76 6.43
CA GLU A 59 -0.55 -24.08 6.36
C GLU A 59 -0.07 -24.99 7.51
N GLY A 60 -0.94 -25.34 8.47
CA GLY A 60 -0.62 -26.19 9.61
C GLY A 60 0.23 -25.50 10.69
N LYS A 61 0.31 -24.16 10.67
CA LYS A 61 1.21 -23.37 11.54
C LYS A 61 0.51 -22.83 12.80
N CYS A 62 -0.79 -23.00 12.95
CA CYS A 62 -1.54 -22.60 14.14
C CYS A 62 -2.66 -23.57 14.49
N GLY A 63 -3.06 -23.59 15.77
CA GLY A 63 -4.17 -24.40 16.27
C GLY A 63 -5.54 -23.90 15.77
N SER A 64 -6.46 -24.85 15.54
CA SER A 64 -7.82 -24.63 15.06
C SER A 64 -8.57 -23.64 15.97
N GLY A 65 -8.87 -22.46 15.46
CA GLY A 65 -9.53 -21.41 16.24
C GLY A 65 -10.13 -20.31 15.38
N THR A 66 -10.39 -20.61 14.11
CA THR A 66 -11.05 -19.69 13.20
C THR A 66 -12.48 -20.16 12.97
N ASP A 67 -13.41 -19.22 13.03
CA ASP A 67 -14.85 -19.44 12.93
C ASP A 67 -15.21 -20.13 11.59
N GLU A 68 -15.86 -21.29 11.67
CA GLU A 68 -16.23 -22.09 10.49
C GLU A 68 -17.27 -21.40 9.62
N ASP A 69 -18.17 -20.61 10.22
CA ASP A 69 -19.15 -19.85 9.46
C ASP A 69 -18.46 -18.72 8.68
N PHE A 70 -17.41 -18.13 9.27
CA PHE A 70 -16.57 -17.17 8.58
C PHE A 70 -15.81 -17.80 7.42
N LYS A 71 -15.31 -19.04 7.55
CA LYS A 71 -14.62 -19.73 6.45
C LYS A 71 -15.56 -19.96 5.26
N LYS A 72 -16.76 -20.50 5.52
CA LYS A 72 -17.75 -20.79 4.48
C LYS A 72 -18.13 -19.58 3.65
N LEU A 73 -18.27 -18.41 4.28
CA LEU A 73 -18.56 -17.14 3.58
C LEU A 73 -17.60 -16.85 2.42
N PHE A 74 -16.34 -17.26 2.54
CA PHE A 74 -15.34 -17.06 1.47
C PHE A 74 -15.22 -18.29 0.58
N GLU A 75 -15.31 -19.50 1.14
CA GLU A 75 -15.25 -20.75 0.37
C GLU A 75 -16.37 -20.87 -0.68
N ASP A 76 -17.53 -20.27 -0.41
CA ASP A 76 -18.70 -20.31 -1.30
C ASP A 76 -18.64 -19.28 -2.46
N GLN A 77 -17.63 -18.40 -2.50
CA GLN A 77 -17.53 -17.36 -3.53
C GLN A 77 -16.80 -17.86 -4.79
N ASP A 78 -17.26 -17.45 -5.98
CA ASP A 78 -16.73 -17.85 -7.29
C ASP A 78 -15.23 -17.49 -7.54
N GLY A 79 -14.60 -16.74 -6.64
CA GLY A 79 -13.17 -16.41 -6.69
C GLY A 79 -12.29 -17.17 -5.69
N PHE A 80 -12.87 -18.06 -4.89
CA PHE A 80 -12.11 -18.79 -3.89
C PHE A 80 -11.24 -19.87 -4.54
N GLY A 81 -9.92 -19.69 -4.44
CA GLY A 81 -8.97 -20.71 -4.84
C GLY A 81 -8.79 -21.73 -3.71
N GLN A 82 -7.98 -21.34 -2.72
CA GLN A 82 -7.68 -22.09 -1.49
C GLN A 82 -7.15 -21.11 -0.43
N TRP A 83 -7.27 -21.46 0.85
CA TRP A 83 -6.77 -20.66 1.97
C TRP A 83 -5.28 -20.31 1.88
N ARG A 84 -4.44 -21.24 1.45
CA ARG A 84 -2.99 -21.02 1.29
C ARG A 84 -2.63 -19.94 0.27
N PHE A 85 -3.56 -19.59 -0.63
CA PHE A 85 -3.34 -18.59 -1.68
C PHE A 85 -3.87 -17.19 -1.33
N PHE A 86 -4.47 -17.03 -0.16
CA PHE A 86 -4.88 -15.72 0.33
C PHE A 86 -3.68 -14.77 0.48
N GLY A 87 -3.79 -13.56 -0.07
CA GLY A 87 -2.74 -12.56 -0.18
C GLY A 87 -1.71 -12.83 -1.29
N VAL A 88 -1.84 -13.96 -2.00
CA VAL A 88 -0.96 -14.34 -3.13
C VAL A 88 -1.70 -14.22 -4.46
N THR A 89 -2.78 -14.99 -4.64
CA THR A 89 -3.56 -15.01 -5.90
C THR A 89 -4.96 -14.41 -5.74
N TRP A 90 -5.39 -14.16 -4.51
CA TRP A 90 -6.65 -13.54 -4.19
C TRP A 90 -6.57 -12.79 -2.86
N ASP A 91 -7.33 -11.70 -2.73
CA ASP A 91 -7.48 -10.88 -1.52
C ASP A 91 -8.93 -10.37 -1.47
N VAL A 92 -9.25 -9.48 -0.55
CA VAL A 92 -10.55 -8.84 -0.45
C VAL A 92 -10.57 -7.45 -1.08
N ALA A 93 -11.71 -7.07 -1.64
CA ALA A 93 -11.88 -5.80 -2.33
C ALA A 93 -11.70 -4.59 -1.38
N PHE A 94 -11.43 -3.42 -1.95
CA PHE A 94 -11.28 -2.18 -1.17
C PHE A 94 -12.63 -1.54 -0.81
N ASP A 95 -13.62 -1.73 -1.68
CA ASP A 95 -15.00 -1.24 -1.55
C ASP A 95 -15.90 -2.21 -0.75
N ASP A 96 -15.57 -3.50 -0.75
CA ASP A 96 -16.26 -4.52 0.05
C ASP A 96 -15.25 -5.50 0.68
N PRO A 97 -15.01 -5.42 2.00
CA PRO A 97 -14.14 -6.33 2.74
C PRO A 97 -14.50 -7.81 2.64
N TYR A 98 -15.73 -8.16 2.28
CA TYR A 98 -16.20 -9.55 2.24
C TYR A 98 -16.22 -10.15 0.83
N ARG A 99 -15.85 -9.37 -0.19
CA ARG A 99 -15.82 -9.82 -1.58
C ARG A 99 -14.41 -10.21 -2.01
N ILE A 100 -14.27 -11.43 -2.54
CA ILE A 100 -13.00 -11.89 -3.11
C ILE A 100 -12.69 -11.16 -4.42
N VAL A 101 -11.44 -10.74 -4.56
CA VAL A 101 -10.85 -10.26 -5.80
C VAL A 101 -9.58 -11.05 -6.10
N HIS A 102 -9.42 -11.46 -7.36
CA HIS A 102 -8.15 -12.01 -7.82
C HIS A 102 -7.14 -10.89 -7.99
N ARG A 103 -5.89 -11.17 -7.62
CA ARG A 103 -4.79 -10.25 -7.87
C ARG A 103 -3.97 -10.75 -9.03
N ASP A 104 -3.66 -9.84 -9.94
CA ASP A 104 -2.70 -10.08 -11.02
C ASP A 104 -1.26 -10.04 -10.50
N LYS A 105 -1.04 -9.42 -9.33
CA LYS A 105 0.26 -9.23 -8.67
C LYS A 105 0.17 -9.57 -7.18
N SER A 106 1.23 -10.13 -6.63
CA SER A 106 1.36 -10.37 -5.20
C SER A 106 1.51 -9.06 -4.42
N GLU A 107 1.21 -9.09 -3.11
CA GLU A 107 1.39 -7.93 -2.23
C GLU A 107 2.83 -7.42 -2.20
N GLN A 108 3.80 -8.34 -2.31
CA GLN A 108 5.22 -7.97 -2.39
C GLN A 108 5.54 -7.26 -3.70
N GLU A 109 5.01 -7.73 -4.82
CA GLU A 109 5.23 -7.08 -6.13
C GLU A 109 4.61 -5.69 -6.18
N GLU A 110 3.40 -5.50 -5.63
CA GLU A 110 2.79 -4.17 -5.52
C GLU A 110 3.62 -3.23 -4.62
N TRP A 111 4.16 -3.75 -3.52
CA TRP A 111 5.04 -2.98 -2.65
C TRP A 111 6.35 -2.61 -3.32
N ASP A 112 6.98 -3.56 -4.01
CA ASP A 112 8.23 -3.35 -4.73
C ASP A 112 8.07 -2.31 -5.85
N GLU A 113 6.94 -2.30 -6.55
CA GLU A 113 6.61 -1.26 -7.54
C GLU A 113 6.46 0.12 -6.90
N LEU A 114 5.77 0.21 -5.77
CA LEU A 114 5.58 1.47 -5.04
C LEU A 114 6.91 2.01 -4.51
N VAL A 115 7.76 1.13 -3.96
CA VAL A 115 9.10 1.48 -3.49
C VAL A 115 9.97 1.94 -4.65
N ALA A 116 9.99 1.20 -5.76
CA ALA A 116 10.77 1.57 -6.95
C ALA A 116 10.33 2.92 -7.54
N ALA A 117 9.03 3.26 -7.46
CA ALA A 117 8.50 4.53 -7.94
C ALA A 117 8.84 5.73 -7.03
N LYS A 118 9.12 5.51 -5.74
CA LYS A 118 9.35 6.59 -4.76
C LYS A 118 10.79 6.68 -4.27
N PHE A 119 11.55 5.59 -4.34
CA PHE A 119 12.88 5.49 -3.75
C PHE A 119 13.93 5.03 -4.78
N PRO A 120 15.21 5.41 -4.58
CA PRO A 120 16.29 4.88 -5.39
C PRO A 120 16.43 3.36 -5.18
N THR A 121 16.55 2.62 -6.27
CA THR A 121 16.72 1.16 -6.23
C THR A 121 18.15 0.78 -6.58
N VAL A 122 18.78 -0.07 -5.77
CA VAL A 122 20.14 -0.57 -6.02
C VAL A 122 20.04 -1.89 -6.78
N LEU A 123 20.52 -1.90 -8.03
CA LEU A 123 20.56 -3.10 -8.87
C LEU A 123 21.79 -3.97 -8.56
N PRO A 124 21.76 -5.26 -8.92
CA PRO A 124 22.93 -6.14 -8.86
C PRO A 124 24.10 -5.51 -9.63
N GLY A 125 25.25 -5.38 -8.97
CA GLY A 125 26.42 -4.66 -9.49
C GLY A 125 26.56 -3.21 -8.99
N GLY A 126 25.73 -2.77 -8.06
CA GLY A 126 25.89 -1.49 -7.35
C GLY A 126 25.38 -0.27 -8.13
N LYS A 127 24.69 -0.47 -9.25
CA LYS A 127 24.09 0.61 -10.03
C LYS A 127 22.81 1.11 -9.35
N ILE A 128 22.75 2.40 -9.04
CA ILE A 128 21.56 3.03 -8.45
C ILE A 128 20.66 3.56 -9.58
N VAL A 129 19.40 3.14 -9.59
CA VAL A 129 18.35 3.67 -10.46
C VAL A 129 17.48 4.61 -9.65
N TYR A 130 17.29 5.82 -10.14
CA TYR A 130 16.46 6.83 -9.50
C TYR A 130 15.12 6.93 -10.25
N PRO A 131 13.98 6.98 -9.54
CA PRO A 131 12.67 7.11 -10.16
C PRO A 131 12.50 8.48 -10.85
N ASP A 132 13.07 9.54 -10.28
CA ASP A 132 13.06 10.87 -10.87
C ASP A 132 14.33 11.68 -10.55
N ILE A 133 14.48 12.82 -11.22
CA ILE A 133 15.59 13.77 -11.03
C ILE A 133 15.59 14.43 -9.64
N LYS A 134 14.43 14.64 -9.02
CA LYS A 134 14.31 15.29 -7.71
C LYS A 134 14.87 14.37 -6.60
N VAL A 135 14.50 13.08 -6.64
CA VAL A 135 15.00 12.04 -5.74
C VAL A 135 16.52 11.89 -5.91
N ARG A 136 17.01 11.90 -7.15
CA ARG A 136 18.46 11.89 -7.42
C ARG A 136 19.17 13.09 -6.78
N LYS A 137 18.67 14.31 -6.98
CA LYS A 137 19.25 15.52 -6.39
C LYS A 137 19.27 15.46 -4.86
N ARG A 138 18.18 15.04 -4.23
CA ARG A 138 18.12 14.88 -2.76
C ARG A 138 19.16 13.88 -2.24
N VAL A 139 19.37 12.78 -2.95
CA VAL A 139 20.38 11.78 -2.58
C VAL A 139 21.80 12.32 -2.76
N GLU A 140 22.07 13.03 -3.86
CA GLU A 140 23.37 13.68 -4.10
C GLU A 140 23.67 14.74 -3.03
N GLU A 141 22.70 15.58 -2.67
CA GLU A 141 22.81 16.58 -1.60
C GLU A 141 23.09 15.94 -0.23
N GLU A 142 22.39 14.86 0.10
CA GLU A 142 22.58 14.14 1.37
C GLU A 142 23.93 13.41 1.40
N ALA A 143 24.39 12.87 0.28
CA ALA A 143 25.70 12.24 0.16
C ALA A 143 26.84 13.25 0.30
N GLN A 144 26.66 14.45 -0.24
CA GLN A 144 27.60 15.57 -0.09
C GLN A 144 27.66 16.06 1.37
N LYS A 145 26.52 16.17 2.06
CA LYS A 145 26.49 16.48 3.51
C LYS A 145 27.25 15.44 4.35
N ARG A 146 27.20 14.17 3.93
CA ARG A 146 27.87 13.06 4.61
C ARG A 146 29.32 12.86 4.16
N GLY A 147 29.83 13.67 3.23
CA GLY A 147 31.21 13.59 2.72
C GLY A 147 31.51 12.31 1.92
N LEU A 148 30.49 11.68 1.35
CA LEU A 148 30.62 10.47 0.54
C LEU A 148 30.92 10.79 -0.93
N ILE A 149 30.70 12.04 -1.34
CA ILE A 149 30.98 12.61 -2.66
C ILE A 149 31.38 14.08 -2.51
#